data_AF-A0A845VVS3-F1
#
_entry.id   AF-A0A845VVS3-F1
#
_cell.length_a   1.000
_cell.length_b   1.000
_cell.length_c   1.000
_cell.angle_alpha   90.00
_cell.angle_beta   90.00
_cell.angle_gamma   90.00
#
_symmetry.space_group_name_H-M   'P 1'
#
loop_
_entity.id
_entity.type
_entity.pdbx_description
1 polymer ?
#
loop_
_entity_poly.entity_id
_entity_poly.type
_entity_poly.pdbx_seq_one_letter_code
_entity_poly.pdbx_strand_id
1 'polypeptide(L)'
;MTENLTISNAPPEHPGMNFALLRQEGIKHIERLGGKLWTDYNTHDPGITILEQLCYAITDLSYRLDFEMKDLLAPAPGEKTGENRKQFFTAREILTVNPLTINDYRKLLIDIDGVKNAWVKPIKNSQPPIYYDSLLHTLTFEASKRTKQVNLNGIYRVLIEK
;
A
#
# COMPACT_ATOMS: atom_id res chain seq x y z
N MET A 1 -20.45 -30.05 23.98
CA MET A 1 -19.56 -31.17 23.62
C MET A 1 -18.15 -30.66 23.75
N THR A 2 -17.30 -31.32 24.51
CA THR A 2 -15.90 -30.92 24.73
C THR A 2 -15.11 -31.41 23.53
N GLU A 3 -14.63 -30.50 22.68
CA GLU A 3 -13.72 -30.88 21.60
C GLU A 3 -12.36 -31.27 22.20
N ASN A 4 -11.93 -32.49 21.91
CA ASN A 4 -10.59 -32.94 22.27
C ASN A 4 -9.64 -32.53 21.14
N LEU A 5 -8.60 -31.77 21.48
CA LEU A 5 -7.53 -31.42 20.54
C LEU A 5 -6.75 -32.70 20.18
N THR A 6 -6.79 -33.10 18.92
CA THR A 6 -6.00 -34.24 18.39
C THR A 6 -4.94 -33.72 17.43
N ILE A 7 -3.72 -34.26 17.53
CA ILE A 7 -2.67 -33.99 16.54
C ILE A 7 -3.01 -34.78 15.27
N SER A 8 -3.06 -34.07 14.14
CA SER A 8 -3.29 -34.71 12.84
C SER A 8 -2.09 -35.57 12.44
N ASN A 9 -2.34 -36.76 11.92
CA ASN A 9 -1.32 -37.62 11.29
C ASN A 9 -1.20 -37.36 9.78
N ALA A 10 -1.93 -36.36 9.24
CA ALA A 10 -1.80 -35.98 7.84
C ALA A 10 -0.39 -35.44 7.56
N PRO A 11 0.17 -35.68 6.36
CA PRO A 11 1.42 -35.06 5.97
C PRO A 11 1.27 -33.52 5.97
N PRO A 12 2.35 -32.77 6.26
CA PRO A 12 2.33 -31.32 6.14
C PRO A 12 1.90 -30.89 4.74
N GLU A 13 1.07 -29.85 4.65
CA GLU A 13 0.58 -29.35 3.35
C GLU A 13 1.72 -28.82 2.49
N HIS A 14 2.71 -28.15 3.11
CA HIS A 14 3.86 -27.60 2.40
C HIS A 14 4.99 -28.62 2.28
N PRO A 15 5.48 -28.95 1.06
CA PRO A 15 6.58 -29.90 0.87
C PRO A 15 7.86 -29.53 1.64
N GLY A 16 8.10 -28.24 1.82
CA GLY A 16 9.22 -27.72 2.62
C GLY A 16 9.16 -28.06 4.11
N MET A 17 8.00 -28.49 4.64
CA MET A 17 7.87 -28.98 6.01
C MET A 17 8.02 -30.51 6.12
N ASN A 18 8.18 -31.21 5.00
CA ASN A 18 8.35 -32.66 4.99
C ASN A 18 9.85 -33.01 5.00
N PHE A 19 10.39 -33.22 6.19
CA PHE A 19 11.80 -33.57 6.38
C PHE A 19 12.24 -34.79 5.55
N ALA A 20 11.43 -35.85 5.51
CA ALA A 20 11.78 -37.08 4.79
C ALA A 20 11.88 -36.84 3.28
N LEU A 21 10.96 -36.03 2.74
CA LEU A 21 11.00 -35.59 1.34
C LEU A 21 12.25 -34.76 1.06
N LEU A 22 12.54 -33.77 1.91
CA LEU A 22 13.74 -32.92 1.75
C LEU A 22 15.04 -33.75 1.78
N ARG A 23 15.13 -34.71 2.69
CA ARG A 23 16.29 -35.62 2.79
C ARG A 23 16.43 -36.47 1.53
N GLN A 24 15.31 -37.00 1.03
CA GLN A 24 15.30 -37.78 -0.21
C GLN A 24 15.77 -36.95 -1.41
N GLU A 25 15.28 -35.72 -1.56
CA GLU A 25 15.72 -34.81 -2.64
C GLU A 25 17.18 -34.40 -2.49
N GLY A 26 17.64 -34.15 -1.25
CA GLY A 26 19.03 -33.88 -0.94
C GLY A 26 19.98 -35.00 -1.37
N ILE A 27 19.64 -36.25 -1.06
CA ILE A 27 20.43 -37.42 -1.49
C ILE A 27 20.45 -37.53 -3.02
N LYS A 28 19.30 -37.38 -3.69
CA LYS A 28 19.24 -37.36 -5.17
C LYS A 28 20.16 -36.30 -5.76
N HIS A 29 20.24 -35.12 -5.15
CA HIS A 29 21.15 -34.05 -5.58
C HIS A 29 22.62 -34.45 -5.39
N ILE A 30 22.99 -35.04 -4.25
CA ILE A 30 24.35 -35.53 -3.98
C ILE A 30 24.72 -36.63 -4.98
N GLU A 31 23.86 -37.62 -5.19
CA GLU A 31 24.07 -38.72 -6.14
C GLU A 31 24.36 -38.20 -7.55
N ARG A 32 23.53 -37.26 -8.02
CA ARG A 32 23.65 -36.67 -9.36
C ARG A 32 24.94 -35.87 -9.54
N LEU A 33 25.39 -35.16 -8.52
CA LEU A 33 26.52 -34.24 -8.61
C LEU A 33 27.87 -34.89 -8.27
N GLY A 34 27.87 -35.81 -7.29
CA GLY A 34 29.07 -36.34 -6.66
C GLY A 34 29.13 -37.86 -6.57
N GLY A 35 28.14 -38.60 -7.08
CA GLY A 35 28.01 -40.05 -6.89
C GLY A 35 29.15 -40.92 -7.46
N LYS A 36 30.05 -40.34 -8.27
CA LYS A 36 31.28 -41.02 -8.72
C LYS A 36 32.39 -41.02 -7.66
N LEU A 37 32.38 -40.06 -6.74
CA LEU A 37 33.41 -39.85 -5.72
C LEU A 37 32.92 -40.21 -4.32
N TRP A 38 31.64 -40.00 -4.05
CA TRP A 38 31.02 -40.24 -2.75
C TRP A 38 29.82 -41.17 -2.96
N THR A 39 29.89 -42.39 -2.44
CA THR A 39 28.89 -43.45 -2.68
C THR A 39 28.22 -43.96 -1.41
N ASP A 40 28.69 -43.54 -0.23
CA ASP A 40 28.11 -43.91 1.05
C ASP A 40 27.11 -42.83 1.50
N TYR A 41 25.82 -43.18 1.54
CA TYR A 41 24.75 -42.28 1.95
C TYR A 41 24.05 -42.73 3.24
N ASN A 42 24.74 -43.52 4.05
CA ASN A 42 24.22 -44.01 5.31
C ASN A 42 24.31 -42.95 6.43
N THR A 43 23.55 -43.17 7.50
CA THR A 43 23.42 -42.23 8.63
C THR A 43 24.69 -41.99 9.44
N HIS A 44 25.72 -42.83 9.26
CA HIS A 44 27.01 -42.67 9.93
C HIS A 44 27.95 -41.72 9.16
N ASP A 45 27.63 -41.42 7.91
CA ASP A 45 28.43 -40.51 7.09
C ASP A 45 28.20 -39.06 7.56
N PRO A 46 29.25 -38.32 7.95
CA PRO A 46 29.11 -36.96 8.45
C PRO A 46 28.53 -35.99 7.40
N GLY A 47 28.78 -36.19 6.11
CA GLY A 47 28.17 -35.39 5.05
C GLY A 47 26.65 -35.58 4.97
N ILE A 48 26.16 -36.80 5.23
CA ILE A 48 24.73 -37.06 5.35
C ILE A 48 24.14 -36.40 6.60
N THR A 49 24.86 -36.41 7.73
CA THR A 49 24.40 -35.68 8.92
C THR A 49 24.30 -34.16 8.68
N ILE A 50 25.20 -33.58 7.87
CA ILE A 50 25.12 -32.17 7.46
C ILE A 50 23.88 -31.93 6.58
N LEU A 51 23.60 -32.84 5.64
CA LEU A 51 22.37 -32.76 4.83
C LEU A 51 21.12 -32.79 5.73
N GLU A 52 21.09 -33.67 6.72
CA GLU A 52 19.96 -33.76 7.65
C GLU A 52 19.76 -32.46 8.45
N GLN A 53 20.84 -31.81 8.90
CA GLN A 53 20.76 -30.49 9.55
C GLN A 53 20.20 -29.41 8.59
N LEU A 54 20.60 -29.45 7.31
CA LEU A 54 20.04 -28.56 6.30
C LEU A 54 18.54 -28.81 6.08
N CYS A 55 18.12 -30.08 5.98
CA CYS A 55 16.70 -30.44 5.85
C CYS A 55 15.88 -29.96 7.06
N TYR A 56 16.43 -30.07 8.28
CA TYR A 56 15.79 -29.53 9.48
C TYR A 56 15.66 -28.00 9.43
N ALA A 57 16.72 -27.29 9.03
CA ALA A 57 16.68 -25.84 8.90
C ALA A 57 15.64 -25.37 7.87
N ILE A 58 15.51 -26.07 6.73
CA ILE A 58 14.48 -25.79 5.72
C ILE A 58 13.07 -26.09 6.26
N THR A 59 12.92 -27.15 7.05
CA THR A 59 11.64 -27.50 7.70
C THR A 59 11.19 -26.42 8.67
N ASP A 60 12.07 -25.97 9.57
CA ASP A 60 11.80 -24.88 10.52
C ASP A 60 11.54 -23.55 9.80
N LEU A 61 12.28 -23.23 8.74
CA LEU A 61 12.03 -22.04 7.94
C LEU A 61 10.66 -22.10 7.26
N SER A 62 10.31 -23.23 6.63
CA SER A 62 9.02 -23.41 5.96
C SER A 62 7.87 -23.26 6.95
N TYR A 63 8.00 -23.81 8.15
CA TYR A 63 7.03 -23.63 9.24
C TYR A 63 6.81 -22.16 9.60
N ARG A 64 7.89 -21.38 9.74
CA ARG A 64 7.79 -19.95 10.08
C ARG A 64 7.19 -19.11 8.96
N LEU A 65 7.40 -19.49 7.70
CA LEU A 65 6.85 -18.79 6.53
C LEU A 65 5.36 -19.07 6.31
N ASP A 66 4.80 -20.10 6.94
CA ASP A 66 3.40 -20.52 6.80
C ASP A 66 2.45 -19.82 7.78
N PHE A 67 2.97 -18.91 8.61
CA PHE A 67 2.12 -18.09 9.47
C PHE A 67 1.24 -17.14 8.65
N GLU A 68 0.10 -16.74 9.23
CA GLU A 68 -0.82 -15.84 8.55
C GLU A 68 -0.11 -14.53 8.17
N MET A 69 -0.39 -14.01 6.97
CA MET A 69 0.26 -12.79 6.47
C MET A 69 0.16 -11.61 7.42
N LYS A 70 -0.95 -11.49 8.17
CA LYS A 70 -1.16 -10.43 9.17
C LYS A 70 -0.16 -10.51 10.33
N ASP A 71 0.29 -11.72 10.67
CA ASP A 71 1.23 -11.98 11.76
C ASP A 71 2.67 -11.83 11.26
N LEU A 72 2.96 -12.26 10.02
CA LEU A 72 4.25 -12.04 9.37
C LEU A 72 4.59 -10.56 9.18
N LEU A 73 3.57 -9.74 8.88
CA LEU A 73 3.70 -8.30 8.68
C LEU A 73 3.50 -7.49 9.98
N ALA A 74 3.22 -8.15 11.11
CA ALA A 74 3.04 -7.46 12.37
C ALA A 74 4.36 -6.83 12.83
N PRO A 75 4.32 -5.64 13.44
CA PRO A 75 5.51 -5.04 14.04
C PRO A 75 6.03 -5.89 15.19
N ALA A 76 7.32 -5.72 15.53
CA ALA A 76 7.93 -6.48 16.60
C ALA A 76 7.24 -6.19 17.96
N PRO A 77 7.17 -7.19 18.87
CA PRO A 77 6.60 -6.98 20.19
C PRO A 77 7.25 -5.79 20.92
N GLY A 78 6.42 -4.82 21.35
CA GLY A 78 6.89 -3.60 22.02
C GLY A 78 7.11 -2.39 21.11
N GLU A 79 7.07 -2.57 19.77
CA GLU A 79 7.02 -1.42 18.85
C GLU A 79 5.62 -0.80 18.86
N LYS A 80 5.57 0.54 18.99
CA LYS A 80 4.31 1.27 18.94
C LYS A 80 3.76 1.23 17.51
N THR A 81 2.58 0.61 17.37
CA THR A 81 1.81 0.48 16.13
C THR A 81 1.42 1.81 15.45
N GLY A 82 1.61 2.95 16.14
CA GLY A 82 1.35 4.28 15.60
C GLY A 82 2.37 4.77 14.58
N GLU A 83 3.63 4.33 14.66
CA GLU A 83 4.72 4.83 13.80
C GLU A 83 5.01 3.91 12.60
N ASN A 84 4.67 2.62 12.71
CA ASN A 84 4.92 1.58 11.69
C ASN A 84 3.78 1.35 10.68
N ARG A 85 2.76 2.22 10.65
CA ARG A 85 1.80 2.25 9.51
C ARG A 85 2.44 2.73 8.20
N LYS A 86 3.74 3.05 8.18
CA LYS A 86 4.44 3.48 6.96
C LYS A 86 4.60 2.39 5.90
N GLN A 87 4.43 1.11 6.24
CA GLN A 87 4.56 0.03 5.25
C GLN A 87 3.44 0.05 4.21
N PHE A 88 2.26 0.57 4.56
CA PHE A 88 1.10 0.58 3.67
C PHE A 88 0.45 1.95 3.64
N PHE A 89 0.12 2.41 2.44
CA PHE A 89 -0.73 3.58 2.29
C PHE A 89 -2.13 3.29 2.83
N THR A 90 -2.69 4.25 3.54
CA THR A 90 -4.13 4.27 3.83
C THR A 90 -4.91 4.51 2.54
N ALA A 91 -6.18 4.10 2.53
CA ALA A 91 -7.09 4.41 1.42
C ALA A 91 -7.14 5.92 1.11
N ARG A 92 -7.02 6.78 2.13
CA ARG A 92 -6.98 8.24 1.97
C ARG A 92 -5.73 8.72 1.22
N GLU A 93 -4.60 8.03 1.37
CA GLU A 93 -3.34 8.43 0.73
C GLU A 93 -3.26 7.94 -0.72
N ILE A 94 -3.80 6.77 -1.03
CA ILE A 94 -3.61 6.12 -2.34
C ILE A 94 -4.82 6.20 -3.28
N LEU A 95 -6.05 6.29 -2.76
CA LEU A 95 -7.25 6.24 -3.60
C LEU A 95 -7.76 7.62 -4.03
N THR A 96 -7.32 8.70 -3.38
CA THR A 96 -7.77 10.04 -3.73
C THR A 96 -6.97 10.61 -4.89
N VAL A 97 -7.65 11.26 -5.83
CA VAL A 97 -7.04 12.01 -6.94
C VAL A 97 -7.22 13.52 -6.75
N ASN A 98 -6.56 14.32 -7.59
CA ASN A 98 -6.71 15.77 -7.58
C ASN A 98 -8.17 16.19 -7.82
N PRO A 99 -8.68 17.21 -7.12
CA PRO A 99 -10.02 17.76 -7.33
C PRO A 99 -10.11 18.40 -8.72
N LEU A 100 -11.04 17.95 -9.57
CA LEU A 100 -11.21 18.53 -10.90
C LEU A 100 -12.65 18.98 -11.18
N THR A 101 -13.61 18.52 -10.38
CA THR A 101 -15.02 18.90 -10.53
C THR A 101 -15.47 19.89 -9.45
N ILE A 102 -16.54 20.64 -9.72
CA ILE A 102 -17.23 21.49 -8.74
C ILE A 102 -17.54 20.73 -7.45
N ASN A 103 -17.90 19.46 -7.57
CA ASN A 103 -18.23 18.61 -6.42
C ASN A 103 -16.99 18.24 -5.61
N ASP A 104 -15.84 18.02 -6.25
CA ASP A 104 -14.58 17.74 -5.55
C ASP A 104 -14.13 18.96 -4.75
N TYR A 105 -14.17 20.15 -5.36
CA TYR A 105 -13.89 21.39 -4.64
C TYR A 105 -14.87 21.64 -3.49
N ARG A 106 -16.16 21.31 -3.65
CA ARG A 106 -17.13 21.39 -2.55
C ARG A 106 -16.73 20.47 -1.39
N LYS A 107 -16.35 19.21 -1.65
CA LYS A 107 -15.90 18.29 -0.60
C LYS A 107 -14.68 18.83 0.14
N LEU A 108 -13.69 19.35 -0.59
CA LEU A 108 -12.51 19.98 0.01
C LEU A 108 -12.85 21.17 0.91
N LEU A 109 -13.82 21.98 0.51
CA LEU A 109 -14.25 23.13 1.32
C LEU A 109 -14.98 22.71 2.60
N ILE A 110 -15.75 21.63 2.57
CA ILE A 110 -16.48 21.10 3.74
C ILE A 110 -15.53 20.39 4.72
N ASP A 111 -14.40 19.86 4.23
CA ASP A 111 -13.36 19.27 5.08
C ASP A 111 -12.59 20.34 5.91
N ILE A 112 -12.83 21.64 5.68
CA ILE A 112 -12.23 22.73 6.45
C ILE A 112 -13.02 22.92 7.76
N ASP A 113 -12.31 22.96 8.89
CA ASP A 113 -12.93 23.18 10.20
C ASP A 113 -13.74 24.49 10.24
N GLY A 114 -14.95 24.41 10.80
CA GLY A 114 -15.90 25.52 10.85
C GLY A 114 -16.67 25.79 9.54
N VAL A 115 -16.56 24.93 8.53
CA VAL A 115 -17.42 24.98 7.32
C VAL A 115 -18.46 23.87 7.39
N LYS A 116 -19.72 24.23 7.64
CA LYS A 116 -20.84 23.28 7.61
C LYS A 116 -21.19 22.84 6.18
N ASN A 117 -21.13 23.76 5.22
CA ASN A 117 -21.41 23.47 3.81
C ASN A 117 -20.78 24.50 2.87
N ALA A 118 -20.62 24.13 1.60
CA ALA A 118 -20.12 25.03 0.57
C ALA A 118 -20.82 24.81 -0.77
N TRP A 119 -20.91 25.87 -1.58
CA TRP A 119 -21.35 25.81 -2.98
C TRP A 119 -20.38 26.57 -3.86
N VAL A 120 -19.95 25.94 -4.96
CA VAL A 120 -19.09 26.53 -5.98
C VAL A 120 -19.92 26.66 -7.26
N LYS A 121 -20.09 27.88 -7.78
CA LYS A 121 -20.90 28.17 -8.97
C LYS A 121 -20.11 28.97 -9.99
N PRO A 122 -20.06 28.57 -11.27
CA PRO A 122 -19.42 29.39 -12.29
C PRO A 122 -20.22 30.70 -12.46
N ILE A 123 -19.51 31.81 -12.62
CA ILE A 123 -20.12 33.11 -12.91
C ILE A 123 -19.62 33.63 -14.25
N LYS A 124 -20.52 34.25 -15.01
CA LYS A 124 -20.20 34.84 -16.33
C LYS A 124 -19.67 36.27 -16.22
N ASN A 125 -20.06 36.98 -15.16
CA ASN A 125 -19.70 38.36 -14.93
C ASN A 125 -18.90 38.45 -13.63
N SER A 126 -17.71 39.03 -13.71
CA SER A 126 -16.88 39.29 -12.53
C SER A 126 -17.58 40.28 -11.60
N GLN A 127 -17.42 40.07 -10.28
CA GLN A 127 -17.81 41.02 -9.26
C GLN A 127 -16.63 41.20 -8.30
N PRO A 128 -15.96 42.37 -8.28
CA PRO A 128 -16.26 43.58 -9.06
C PRO A 128 -16.06 43.41 -10.59
N PRO A 129 -16.72 44.23 -11.43
CA PRO A 129 -16.49 44.23 -12.87
C PRO A 129 -15.04 44.55 -13.19
N ILE A 130 -14.49 43.87 -14.20
CA ILE A 130 -13.12 44.09 -14.69
C ILE A 130 -13.21 44.82 -16.02
N TYR A 131 -12.33 45.80 -16.21
CA TYR A 131 -12.24 46.57 -17.43
C TYR A 131 -10.83 46.49 -18.00
N TYR A 132 -10.72 46.55 -19.32
CA TYR A 132 -9.45 46.68 -20.03
C TYR A 132 -9.23 48.13 -20.45
N ASP A 133 -8.08 48.69 -20.08
CA ASP A 133 -7.60 50.00 -20.52
C ASP A 133 -6.81 49.84 -21.83
N SER A 134 -7.35 50.37 -22.93
CA SER A 134 -6.74 50.19 -24.25
C SER A 134 -5.45 51.00 -24.47
N LEU A 135 -5.17 52.01 -23.65
CA LEU A 135 -3.98 52.84 -23.75
C LEU A 135 -2.82 52.27 -22.92
N LEU A 136 -3.14 51.82 -21.70
CA LEU A 136 -2.16 51.24 -20.79
C LEU A 136 -1.94 49.74 -21.01
N HIS A 137 -2.82 49.09 -21.79
CA HIS A 137 -2.86 47.66 -22.02
C HIS A 137 -2.96 46.83 -20.74
N THR A 138 -3.64 47.36 -19.71
CA THR A 138 -3.79 46.73 -18.39
C THR A 138 -5.26 46.48 -18.04
N LEU A 139 -5.49 45.59 -17.06
CA LEU A 139 -6.80 45.38 -16.45
C LEU A 139 -6.95 46.30 -15.23
N THR A 140 -8.13 46.90 -15.08
CA THR A 140 -8.50 47.78 -13.97
C THR A 140 -9.91 47.45 -13.47
N PHE A 141 -10.22 47.79 -12.22
CA PHE A 141 -11.56 47.68 -11.66
C PHE A 141 -12.37 48.99 -11.81
N GLU A 142 -11.74 50.06 -12.30
CA GLU A 142 -12.36 51.38 -12.42
C GLU A 142 -12.98 51.60 -13.81
N ALA A 143 -14.25 52.02 -13.82
CA ALA A 143 -14.92 52.41 -15.05
C ALA A 143 -14.55 53.84 -15.46
N SER A 144 -14.15 54.01 -16.71
CA SER A 144 -13.87 55.30 -17.33
C SER A 144 -14.31 55.32 -18.80
N LYS A 145 -14.34 56.50 -19.43
CA LYS A 145 -14.69 56.63 -20.86
C LYS A 145 -13.78 55.84 -21.80
N ARG A 146 -12.57 55.47 -21.35
CA ARG A 146 -11.55 54.79 -22.16
C ARG A 146 -11.45 53.28 -21.90
N THR A 147 -12.11 52.79 -20.86
CA THR A 147 -12.04 51.38 -20.45
C THR A 147 -13.23 50.61 -20.98
N LYS A 148 -13.03 49.38 -21.45
CA LYS A 148 -14.11 48.48 -21.88
C LYS A 148 -14.26 47.32 -20.90
N GLN A 149 -15.48 47.00 -20.51
CA GLN A 149 -15.73 45.88 -19.60
C GLN A 149 -15.35 44.56 -20.27
N VAL A 150 -14.66 43.70 -19.53
CA VAL A 150 -14.24 42.37 -19.98
C VAL A 150 -14.83 41.32 -19.04
N ASN A 151 -15.39 40.27 -19.64
CA ASN A 151 -15.85 39.09 -18.92
C ASN A 151 -14.80 37.99 -19.03
N LEU A 152 -14.29 37.52 -17.89
CA LEU A 152 -13.32 36.43 -17.86
C LEU A 152 -14.04 35.09 -17.71
N ASN A 153 -13.54 34.08 -18.41
CA ASN A 153 -13.94 32.69 -18.21
C ASN A 153 -13.22 32.09 -17.00
N GLY A 154 -13.83 31.07 -16.39
CA GLY A 154 -13.22 30.34 -15.28
C GLY A 154 -13.35 31.02 -13.91
N ILE A 155 -14.15 32.07 -13.77
CA ILE A 155 -14.46 32.66 -12.47
C ILE A 155 -15.57 31.85 -11.78
N TYR A 156 -15.35 31.53 -10.50
CA TYR A 156 -16.33 30.86 -9.66
C TYR A 156 -16.67 31.73 -8.44
N ARG A 157 -17.94 31.70 -8.05
CA ARG A 157 -18.41 32.20 -6.76
C ARG A 157 -18.49 31.04 -5.78
N VAL A 158 -17.88 31.23 -4.61
CA VAL A 158 -17.96 30.29 -3.50
C VAL A 158 -18.87 30.86 -2.42
N LEU A 159 -19.86 30.09 -1.99
CA LEU A 159 -20.77 30.41 -0.89
C LEU A 159 -20.46 29.44 0.25
N ILE A 160 -20.24 29.96 1.45
CA ILE A 160 -19.89 29.17 2.63
C ILE A 160 -21.00 29.29 3.67
N GLU A 161 -21.50 28.16 4.13
CA GLU A 161 -22.31 28.03 5.33
C GLU A 161 -21.38 27.66 6.48
N LYS A 162 -21.36 28.48 7.52
CA LYS A 162 -20.62 28.21 8.76
C LYS A 162 -21.45 27.34 9.69
#